data_AF-A0A962H7U5-F1
#
_entry.id   AF-A0A962H7U5-F1
#
_cell.length_a   1.000
_cell.length_b   1.000
_cell.length_c   1.000
_cell.angle_alpha   90.00
_cell.angle_beta   90.00
_cell.angle_gamma   90.00
#
_symmetry.space_group_name_H-M   'P 1'
#
loop_
_entity.id
_entity.type
_entity.pdbx_description
1 polymer ?
#
loop_
_entity_poly.entity_id
_entity_poly.type
_entity_poly.pdbx_seq_one_letter_code
_entity_poly.pdbx_strand_id
1 'polypeptide(L)'
;ELHAYAFILFLIIFLWTPPHFWALAIYRREDYAAVDVPMLPVTHGPDYTRWQILYYTILLFLITLLPWLSGMSGLFYLGGAVILGLGFLYFAWALIKPPDEAFAMRVFNYSVIYLMALFGFLLVDHYLPRPAAAQPVVWSLERVADS
;
A
#
# COMPACT_ATOMS: atom_id res chain seq x y z
N GLU A 1 -5.24 1.53 -23.41
CA GLU A 1 -5.02 2.69 -22.52
C GLU A 1 -5.77 2.65 -21.16
N LEU A 2 -7.10 2.86 -21.07
CA LEU A 2 -7.82 2.99 -19.78
C LEU A 2 -7.76 1.77 -18.83
N HIS A 3 -7.62 0.55 -19.38
CA HIS A 3 -7.64 -0.67 -18.58
C HIS A 3 -6.44 -0.81 -17.63
N ALA A 4 -5.25 -0.34 -18.02
CA ALA A 4 -4.04 -0.50 -17.22
C ALA A 4 -4.10 0.35 -15.93
N TYR A 5 -4.54 1.60 -16.03
CA TYR A 5 -4.66 2.50 -14.89
C TYR A 5 -5.70 2.04 -13.86
N ALA A 6 -6.86 1.58 -14.33
CA ALA A 6 -7.89 1.02 -13.45
C ALA A 6 -7.41 -0.24 -12.71
N PHE A 7 -6.63 -1.08 -13.40
CA PHE A 7 -6.07 -2.29 -12.80
C PHE A 7 -5.02 -1.98 -11.72
N ILE A 8 -4.19 -0.95 -11.90
CA ILE A 8 -3.22 -0.52 -10.87
C ILE A 8 -3.95 -0.04 -9.61
N LEU A 9 -4.98 0.81 -9.75
CA LEU A 9 -5.77 1.27 -8.60
C LEU A 9 -6.49 0.11 -7.89
N PHE A 10 -7.06 -0.82 -8.66
CA PHE A 10 -7.64 -2.04 -8.12
C PHE A 10 -6.62 -2.85 -7.31
N LEU A 11 -5.41 -3.06 -7.84
CA LEU A 11 -4.35 -3.78 -7.15
C LEU A 11 -3.92 -3.08 -5.85
N ILE A 12 -3.85 -1.75 -5.82
CA ILE A 12 -3.53 -0.97 -4.62
C ILE A 12 -4.57 -1.26 -3.52
N ILE A 13 -5.87 -1.13 -3.83
CA ILE A 13 -6.94 -1.40 -2.85
C ILE A 13 -6.92 -2.87 -2.42
N PHE A 14 -6.77 -3.78 -3.38
CA PHE A 14 -6.78 -5.21 -3.15
C PHE A 14 -5.63 -5.65 -2.24
N LEU A 15 -4.41 -5.15 -2.45
CA LEU A 15 -3.26 -5.46 -1.61
C LEU A 15 -3.27 -4.73 -0.26
N TRP A 16 -3.94 -3.58 -0.17
CA TRP A 16 -4.08 -2.83 1.08
C TRP A 16 -5.10 -3.47 2.04
N THR A 17 -6.13 -4.13 1.51
CA THR A 17 -7.22 -4.69 2.32
C THR A 17 -6.74 -5.79 3.30
N PRO A 18 -5.94 -6.80 2.89
CA PRO A 18 -5.42 -7.81 3.80
C PRO A 18 -4.62 -7.24 4.98
N PRO A 19 -3.56 -6.43 4.79
CA PRO A 19 -2.77 -5.90 5.90
C PRO A 19 -3.59 -4.99 6.81
N HIS A 20 -4.56 -4.24 6.27
CA HIS A 20 -5.49 -3.43 7.06
C HIS A 20 -6.39 -4.28 7.96
N PHE A 21 -7.08 -5.27 7.39
CA PHE A 21 -7.97 -6.15 8.16
C PHE A 21 -7.22 -7.02 9.16
N TRP A 22 -6.05 -7.52 8.79
CA TRP A 22 -5.23 -8.36 9.66
C TRP A 22 -4.69 -7.60 10.86
N ALA A 23 -4.34 -6.31 10.72
CA ALA A 23 -3.97 -5.48 11.85
C ALA A 23 -5.12 -5.36 12.88
N LEU A 24 -6.36 -5.19 12.41
CA LEU A 24 -7.55 -5.17 13.28
C LEU A 24 -7.80 -6.54 13.93
N ALA A 25 -7.64 -7.63 13.17
CA ALA A 25 -7.85 -8.99 13.65
C ALA A 25 -6.81 -9.42 14.70
N ILE A 26 -5.58 -8.87 14.66
CA ILE A 26 -4.59 -9.05 15.72
C ILE A 26 -5.05 -8.35 17.01
N TYR A 27 -5.55 -7.12 16.92
CA TYR A 27 -5.98 -6.36 18.09
C TYR A 27 -7.25 -6.93 18.74
N ARG A 28 -8.26 -7.30 17.94
CA ARG A 28 -9.54 -7.85 18.43
C ARG A 28 -9.59 -9.38 18.42
N ARG A 29 -8.45 -10.04 18.53
CA ARG A 29 -8.36 -11.50 18.45
C ARG A 29 -9.30 -12.20 19.43
N GLU A 30 -9.38 -11.71 20.67
CA GLU A 30 -10.21 -12.30 21.72
C GLU A 30 -11.71 -12.16 21.43
N ASP A 31 -12.14 -10.99 20.96
CA ASP A 31 -13.51 -10.76 20.53
C ASP A 31 -13.89 -11.69 19.37
N TYR A 32 -12.99 -11.89 18.40
CA TYR A 32 -13.23 -12.77 17.25
C TYR A 32 -13.21 -14.26 17.62
N ALA A 33 -12.37 -14.65 18.57
CA ALA A 33 -12.36 -16.01 19.11
C ALA A 33 -13.63 -16.30 19.92
N ALA A 34 -14.18 -15.30 20.63
CA ALA A 34 -15.42 -15.43 21.39
C ALA A 34 -16.67 -15.64 20.51
N VAL A 35 -16.62 -15.22 19.24
CA VAL A 35 -17.71 -15.40 18.27
C VAL A 35 -17.42 -16.46 17.20
N ASP A 36 -16.40 -17.31 17.41
CA ASP A 36 -16.03 -18.42 16.52
C ASP A 36 -15.77 -18.01 15.05
N VAL A 37 -15.33 -16.77 14.81
CA VAL A 37 -15.04 -16.30 13.44
C VAL A 37 -13.63 -16.74 13.03
N PRO A 38 -13.49 -17.64 12.03
CA PRO A 38 -12.19 -18.17 11.64
C PRO A 38 -11.41 -17.12 10.83
N MET A 39 -10.61 -16.31 11.52
CA MET A 39 -9.63 -15.41 10.91
C MET A 39 -8.23 -16.01 10.98
N LEU A 40 -7.34 -15.70 10.04
CA LEU A 40 -5.94 -16.15 10.04
C LEU A 40 -5.22 -16.05 11.41
N PRO A 41 -5.37 -14.98 12.22
CA PRO A 41 -4.77 -14.91 13.54
C PRO A 41 -5.36 -15.87 14.59
N VAL A 42 -6.56 -16.41 14.36
CA VAL A 42 -7.24 -17.37 15.24
C VAL A 42 -6.80 -18.80 14.92
N THR A 43 -6.54 -19.11 13.64
CA THR A 43 -6.19 -20.48 13.19
C THR A 43 -4.68 -20.77 13.13
N HIS A 44 -3.86 -19.79 12.75
CA HIS A 44 -2.40 -19.95 12.58
C HIS A 44 -1.56 -19.13 13.58
N GLY A 45 -2.23 -18.39 14.46
CA GLY A 45 -1.59 -17.56 15.47
C GLY A 45 -1.22 -16.15 15.00
N PRO A 46 -0.97 -15.23 15.95
CA PRO A 46 -0.71 -13.83 15.67
C PRO A 46 0.63 -13.61 14.94
N ASP A 47 1.64 -14.45 15.18
CA ASP A 47 2.96 -14.32 14.57
C ASP A 47 2.94 -14.52 13.06
N TYR A 48 2.21 -15.53 12.57
CA TYR A 48 2.05 -15.75 11.14
C TYR A 48 1.36 -14.55 10.45
N THR A 49 0.34 -14.01 11.11
CA THR A 49 -0.41 -12.85 10.61
C THR A 49 0.47 -11.60 10.54
N ARG A 50 1.37 -11.39 11.51
CA ARG A 50 2.35 -10.28 11.48
C ARG A 50 3.29 -10.37 10.29
N TRP A 51 3.80 -11.56 9.97
CA TRP A 51 4.65 -11.77 8.80
C TRP A 51 3.90 -11.52 7.49
N GLN A 52 2.65 -11.99 7.40
CA GLN A 52 1.81 -11.73 6.24
C GLN A 52 1.55 -10.23 6.05
N ILE A 53 1.27 -9.48 7.13
CA ILE A 53 1.16 -8.02 7.06
C ILE A 53 2.43 -7.42 6.46
N LEU A 54 3.62 -7.81 6.92
CA LEU A 54 4.89 -7.30 6.37
C LEU A 54 5.03 -7.60 4.87
N TYR A 55 4.80 -8.86 4.44
CA TYR A 55 4.93 -9.23 3.03
C TYR A 55 3.96 -8.47 2.13
N TYR A 56 2.70 -8.34 2.54
CA TYR A 56 1.70 -7.59 1.79
C TYR A 56 1.99 -6.09 1.78
N THR A 57 2.53 -5.52 2.86
CA THR A 57 2.96 -4.11 2.88
C THR A 57 4.15 -3.86 1.95
N ILE A 58 5.10 -4.80 1.83
CA ILE A 58 6.20 -4.73 0.84
C ILE A 58 5.63 -4.78 -0.58
N LEU A 59 4.71 -5.70 -0.87
CA LEU A 59 4.06 -5.79 -2.17
C LEU A 59 3.27 -4.52 -2.50
N LEU A 60 2.51 -4.00 -1.53
CA LEU A 60 1.77 -2.75 -1.66
C LEU A 60 2.70 -1.60 -1.99
N PHE A 61 3.84 -1.49 -1.29
CA PHE A 61 4.85 -0.47 -1.58
C PHE A 61 5.31 -0.53 -3.04
N LEU A 62 5.68 -1.71 -3.53
CA LEU A 62 6.09 -1.89 -4.93
C LEU A 62 4.98 -1.51 -5.93
N ILE A 63 3.73 -1.88 -5.64
CA ILE A 63 2.58 -1.57 -6.49
C ILE A 63 2.28 -0.06 -6.48
N THR A 64 2.48 0.64 -5.36
CA THR A 64 2.29 2.10 -5.30
C THR A 64 3.33 2.90 -6.09
N LEU A 65 4.41 2.26 -6.57
CA LEU A 65 5.37 2.88 -7.49
C LEU A 65 4.94 2.74 -8.97
N LEU A 66 4.01 1.82 -9.29
CA LEU A 66 3.53 1.59 -10.65
C LEU A 66 2.82 2.79 -11.30
N PRO A 67 2.04 3.63 -10.59
CA PRO A 67 1.46 4.85 -11.17
C PRO A 67 2.52 5.81 -11.74
N TRP A 68 3.70 5.87 -11.12
CA TRP A 68 4.81 6.67 -11.65
C TRP A 68 5.48 5.98 -12.85
N LEU A 69 5.76 4.68 -12.77
CA LEU A 69 6.36 3.90 -13.87
C LEU A 69 5.49 3.87 -15.14
N SER A 70 4.17 3.83 -14.98
CA SER A 70 3.20 3.85 -16.08
C SER A 70 2.97 5.24 -16.68
N GLY A 71 3.60 6.30 -16.14
CA GLY A 71 3.38 7.68 -16.57
C GLY A 71 2.01 8.26 -16.18
N MET A 72 1.28 7.58 -15.29
CA MET A 72 0.00 8.05 -14.76
C MET A 72 0.21 9.24 -13.82
N SER A 73 1.29 9.22 -13.03
CA SER A 73 1.58 10.17 -11.96
C SER A 73 3.01 10.74 -12.02
N GLY A 74 3.19 11.98 -11.56
CA GLY A 74 4.44 12.72 -11.55
C GLY A 74 5.35 12.44 -10.35
N LEU A 75 6.46 13.18 -10.28
CA LEU A 75 7.45 13.11 -9.18
C LEU A 75 6.86 13.53 -7.82
N PHE A 76 5.81 14.35 -7.83
CA PHE A 76 5.12 14.77 -6.60
C PHE A 76 4.42 13.58 -5.94
N TYR A 77 3.65 12.81 -6.72
CA TYR A 77 3.07 11.55 -6.26
C TYR A 77 4.15 10.57 -5.78
N LEU A 78 5.24 10.41 -6.55
CA LEU A 78 6.33 9.49 -6.19
C LEU A 78 6.92 9.83 -4.81
N GLY A 79 7.19 11.11 -4.54
CA GLY A 79 7.70 11.55 -3.24
C GLY A 79 6.75 11.22 -2.10
N GLY A 80 5.45 11.51 -2.27
CA GLY A 80 4.42 11.20 -1.29
C GLY A 80 4.25 9.69 -1.06
N ALA A 81 4.17 8.91 -2.13
CA ALA A 81 4.03 7.45 -2.09
C ALA A 81 5.24 6.78 -1.42
N VAL A 82 6.46 7.25 -1.69
CA VAL A 82 7.67 6.72 -1.06
C VAL A 82 7.69 7.02 0.44
N ILE A 83 7.41 8.27 0.84
CA ILE A 83 7.41 8.66 2.27
C ILE A 83 6.35 7.86 3.04
N LEU A 84 5.12 7.81 2.52
CA LEU A 84 4.03 7.04 3.11
C LEU A 84 4.35 5.54 3.14
N GLY A 85 4.95 5.03 2.07
CA GLY A 85 5.29 3.63 1.91
C GLY A 85 6.37 3.16 2.89
N LEU A 86 7.44 3.94 3.03
CA LEU A 86 8.48 3.71 4.04
C LEU A 86 7.92 3.79 5.46
N GLY A 87 7.03 4.75 5.72
CA GLY A 87 6.32 4.83 6.99
C GLY A 87 5.51 3.57 7.27
N PHE A 88 4.73 3.09 6.30
CA PHE A 88 3.92 1.88 6.47
C PHE A 88 4.77 0.61 6.66
N LEU A 89 5.88 0.51 5.94
CA LEU A 89 6.88 -0.56 6.11
C LEU A 89 7.48 -0.56 7.51
N TYR A 90 7.83 0.62 8.05
CA TYR A 90 8.31 0.75 9.42
C TYR A 90 7.27 0.26 10.43
N PHE A 91 6.01 0.67 10.26
CA PHE A 91 4.91 0.19 11.11
C PHE A 91 4.70 -1.33 11.01
N ALA A 92 4.75 -1.89 9.81
CA ALA A 92 4.61 -3.33 9.59
C ALA A 92 5.78 -4.14 10.19
N TRP A 93 7.01 -3.63 10.09
CA TRP A 93 8.17 -4.22 10.77
C TRP A 93 7.96 -4.16 12.29
N ALA A 94 7.69 -2.99 12.84
CA ALA A 94 7.52 -2.80 14.28
C ALA A 94 6.38 -3.68 14.84
N LEU A 95 5.38 -4.04 14.02
CA LEU A 95 4.30 -4.96 14.39
C LEU A 95 4.78 -6.41 14.62
N ILE A 96 5.95 -6.81 14.11
CA ILE A 96 6.55 -8.14 14.38
C ILE A 96 6.92 -8.27 15.86
N LYS A 97 7.44 -7.20 16.45
CA LYS A 97 7.74 -7.11 17.89
C LYS A 97 7.07 -5.86 18.45
N PRO A 98 5.74 -5.90 18.63
CA PRO A 98 4.98 -4.72 18.97
C PRO A 98 5.37 -4.25 20.38
N PRO A 99 5.55 -2.93 20.59
CA PRO A 99 5.88 -2.39 21.91
C PRO A 99 4.70 -2.47 22.90
N ASP A 100 3.46 -2.42 22.39
CA ASP A 100 2.22 -2.56 23.16
C ASP A 100 1.16 -3.30 22.33
N GLU A 101 0.13 -3.86 22.98
CA GLU A 101 -1.00 -4.50 22.28
C GLU A 101 -1.79 -3.51 21.42
N ALA A 102 -1.85 -2.24 21.86
CA ALA A 102 -2.46 -1.15 21.12
C ALA A 102 -1.74 -0.79 19.81
N PHE A 103 -0.51 -1.27 19.60
CA PHE A 103 0.29 -0.97 18.41
C PHE A 103 -0.41 -1.45 17.15
N ALA A 104 -1.07 -2.61 17.19
CA ALA A 104 -1.84 -3.13 16.07
C ALA A 104 -2.97 -2.17 15.64
N MET A 105 -3.64 -1.51 16.60
CA MET A 105 -4.63 -0.47 16.31
C MET A 105 -3.98 0.79 15.71
N ARG A 106 -2.76 1.15 16.12
CA ARG A 106 -2.01 2.26 15.49
C ARG A 106 -1.66 1.94 14.04
N VAL A 107 -1.23 0.72 13.74
CA VAL A 107 -0.97 0.26 12.36
C VAL A 107 -2.24 0.31 11.51
N PHE A 108 -3.37 -0.11 12.07
CA PHE A 108 -4.69 -0.01 11.43
C PHE A 108 -5.07 1.44 11.10
N ASN A 109 -4.98 2.36 12.07
CA ASN A 109 -5.30 3.77 11.85
C ASN A 109 -4.34 4.40 10.82
N TYR A 110 -3.06 4.07 10.90
CA TYR A 110 -2.07 4.52 9.94
C TYR A 110 -2.37 4.03 8.53
N SER A 111 -2.85 2.79 8.36
CA SER A 111 -3.16 2.25 7.03
C SER A 111 -4.35 2.98 6.36
N VAL A 112 -5.32 3.48 7.13
CA VAL A 112 -6.41 4.32 6.61
C VAL A 112 -5.87 5.67 6.16
N ILE A 113 -5.08 6.34 7.01
CA ILE A 113 -4.45 7.63 6.68
C ILE A 113 -3.54 7.47 5.46
N TYR A 114 -2.77 6.39 5.39
CA TYR A 114 -1.93 6.03 4.25
C TYR A 114 -2.74 6.01 2.96
N LEU A 115 -3.86 5.29 2.94
CA LEU A 115 -4.69 5.16 1.74
C LEU A 115 -5.30 6.52 1.35
N MET A 116 -5.86 7.24 2.32
CA MET A 116 -6.44 8.56 2.07
C MET A 116 -5.40 9.55 1.51
N ALA A 117 -4.20 9.58 2.10
CA ALA A 117 -3.12 10.44 1.65
C ALA A 117 -2.60 10.01 0.26
N LEU A 118 -2.50 8.71 -0.02
CA LEU A 118 -2.07 8.19 -1.32
C LEU A 118 -3.04 8.61 -2.44
N PHE A 119 -4.36 8.46 -2.22
CA PHE A 119 -5.37 8.94 -3.16
C PHE A 119 -5.38 10.47 -3.25
N GLY A 120 -5.17 11.17 -2.13
CA GLY A 120 -5.02 12.62 -2.11
C GLY A 120 -3.86 13.10 -2.99
N PHE A 121 -2.69 12.49 -2.86
CA PHE A 121 -1.53 12.78 -3.72
C PHE A 121 -1.83 12.48 -5.19
N LEU A 122 -2.50 11.36 -5.48
CA LEU A 122 -2.86 10.99 -6.85
C LEU A 122 -3.87 11.99 -7.46
N LEU A 123 -4.82 12.48 -6.66
CA LEU A 123 -5.78 13.50 -7.08
C LEU A 123 -5.08 14.84 -7.34
N VAL A 124 -4.25 15.31 -6.40
CA VAL A 124 -3.51 16.58 -6.56
C VAL A 124 -2.58 16.53 -7.76
N ASP A 125 -1.87 15.42 -7.96
CA ASP A 125 -0.98 15.21 -9.11
C ASP A 125 -1.75 15.17 -10.44
N HIS A 126 -2.99 14.66 -10.45
CA HIS A 126 -3.88 14.71 -11.61
C HIS A 126 -4.32 16.14 -11.99
N TYR A 127 -4.56 17.00 -10.99
CA TYR A 127 -4.95 18.40 -11.22
C TYR A 127 -3.77 19.35 -11.48
N LEU A 128 -2.54 18.94 -11.17
CA LEU A 128 -1.33 19.71 -11.48
C LEU A 128 -0.97 19.58 -12.98
N PRO A 129 -0.78 20.69 -13.71
CA PRO A 129 -0.33 20.64 -15.10
C PRO A 129 1.04 19.95 -15.19
N ARG A 130 1.13 18.84 -15.93
CA ARG A 130 2.39 18.11 -16.12
C ARG A 130 3.38 18.95 -16.93
N PRO A 131 4.57 19.32 -16.40
CA PRO A 131 5.63 19.82 -17.26
C PRO A 131 6.05 18.69 -18.21
N ALA A 132 6.15 19.00 -19.50
CA ALA A 132 6.31 18.08 -20.63
C ALA A 132 7.52 17.12 -20.59
N ALA A 133 8.35 17.18 -19.54
CA ALA A 133 9.57 16.39 -19.37
C ALA A 133 9.36 15.00 -18.74
N ALA A 134 8.16 14.68 -18.24
CA ALA A 134 7.88 13.41 -17.58
C ALA A 134 7.34 12.34 -18.56
N GLN A 135 8.06 12.07 -19.65
CA GLN A 135 7.81 10.87 -20.45
C GLN A 135 8.64 9.72 -19.87
N PRO A 136 8.04 8.60 -19.46
CA PRO A 136 8.81 7.48 -18.91
C PRO A 136 9.80 6.93 -19.94
N VAL A 137 10.97 6.51 -19.45
CA VAL A 137 12.13 6.00 -20.23
C VAL A 137 11.74 4.88 -21.21
N VAL A 138 10.64 4.17 -20.96
CA VAL A 138 10.08 3.14 -21.84
C VAL A 138 9.78 3.69 -23.25
N TRP A 139 9.23 4.91 -23.37
CA TRP A 139 8.93 5.54 -24.66
C TRP A 139 10.16 6.12 -25.37
N SER A 140 11.29 6.21 -24.67
CA SER A 140 12.58 6.58 -25.27
C SER A 140 13.15 5.42 -26.08
N LEU A 141 12.97 4.19 -25.59
CA LEU A 141 13.50 2.99 -26.23
C LEU A 141 12.68 2.60 -27.46
N GLU A 142 11.36 2.76 -27.44
CA GLU A 142 10.51 2.54 -28.61
C GLU A 142 10.83 3.54 -29.74
N ARG A 143 11.08 4.81 -29.43
CA ARG A 143 11.48 5.82 -30.44
C ARG A 143 12.84 5.59 -31.08
N VAL A 144 13.76 4.91 -30.37
CA VAL A 144 15.09 4.56 -30.88
C VAL A 144 15.06 3.23 -31.64
N ALA A 145 14.12 2.33 -31.31
CA ALA A 145 13.93 1.08 -32.04
C ALA A 145 13.19 1.27 -33.38
N ASP A 146 12.44 2.36 -33.53
CA ASP A 146 11.68 2.71 -34.76
C ASP A 146 12.45 3.67 -35.71
N SER A 147 13.75 3.91 -35.45
CA SER A 147 14.65 4.78 -36.24
C SER A 147 15.84 4.02 -36.81
#